data_AF-A0A2C9CAT3-F1
#
_entry.id   AF-A0A2C9CAT3-F1
#
_cell.length_a   1.000
_cell.length_b   1.000
_cell.length_c   1.000
_cell.angle_alpha   90.00
_cell.angle_beta   90.00
_cell.angle_gamma   90.00
#
_symmetry.space_group_name_H-M   'P 1'
#
loop_
_entity.id
_entity.type
_entity.pdbx_description
1 polymer ?
#
loop_
_entity_poly.entity_id
_entity_poly.type
_entity_poly.pdbx_seq_one_letter_code
_entity_poly.pdbx_strand_id
1 'polypeptide(L)' 'MRDEPGKFFNFLMPYSQYEELRGLARKTDLPMAEIIRQAVRSVLESGGRVRLKKPCA' A
#
# COMPACT_ATOMS: atom_id res chain seq x y z
N MET A 1 0.50 -14.73 -18.77
CA MET A 1 -0.48 -13.80 -18.17
C MET A 1 -0.23 -12.44 -18.80
N ARG A 2 -1.24 -11.85 -19.45
CA ARG A 2 -1.13 -10.50 -20.03
C ARG A 2 -1.49 -9.51 -18.93
N ASP A 3 -0.52 -8.72 -18.48
CA ASP A 3 -0.81 -7.50 -17.72
C ASP A 3 -1.52 -6.55 -18.67
N GLU A 4 -2.81 -6.28 -18.44
CA GLU A 4 -3.55 -5.24 -19.17
C GLU A 4 -2.94 -3.88 -18.83
N PRO A 5 -2.34 -3.16 -19.79
CA PRO A 5 -1.78 -1.84 -19.53
C PRO A 5 -2.93 -0.86 -19.31
N GLY A 6 -3.03 -0.30 -18.10
CA GLY A 6 -3.70 1.00 -17.94
C GLY A 6 -5.02 1.04 -17.18
N LYS A 7 -5.33 0.10 -16.29
CA LYS A 7 -6.31 0.39 -15.22
C LYS A 7 -5.66 1.25 -14.15
N PHE A 8 -5.53 2.54 -14.45
CA PHE A 8 -5.22 3.56 -13.44
C PHE A 8 -6.43 3.70 -12.51
N PHE A 9 -6.18 3.74 -11.21
CA PHE A 9 -7.20 4.08 -10.22
C PHE A 9 -6.72 5.31 -9.45
N ASN A 10 -7.64 6.25 -9.24
CA ASN A 10 -7.38 7.38 -8.36
C ASN A 10 -7.58 6.91 -6.93
N PHE A 11 -6.49 6.79 -6.18
CA PHE A 11 -6.54 6.41 -4.77
C PHE A 11 -6.78 7.65 -3.91
N LEU A 12 -8.03 7.89 -3.55
CA LEU A 12 -8.41 8.97 -2.64
C LEU A 12 -8.21 8.50 -1.20
N MET A 13 -7.40 9.23 -0.44
CA MET A 13 -7.15 8.96 0.97
C MET A 13 -6.97 10.26 1.76
N PRO A 14 -7.22 10.26 3.09
CA PRO A 14 -6.95 11.40 3.95
C PRO A 14 -5.49 11.84 3.88
N TYR A 15 -5.25 13.16 3.96
CA TYR A 15 -3.90 13.73 3.84
C TYR A 15 -2.91 13.17 4.88
N SER A 16 -3.36 12.92 6.10
CA SER A 16 -2.52 12.31 7.15
C SER A 16 -1.95 10.95 6.72
N GLN A 17 -2.80 10.09 6.17
CA GLN A 17 -2.40 8.77 5.69
C GLN A 17 -1.52 8.85 4.44
N TYR A 18 -1.75 9.85 3.58
CA TYR A 18 -0.88 10.13 2.43
C TYR A 18 0.54 10.49 2.89
N GLU A 19 0.68 11.37 3.87
CA GLU A 19 2.01 11.76 4.38
C GLU A 19 2.72 10.59 5.06
N GLU A 20 2.00 9.72 5.78
CA GLU A 20 2.56 8.48 6.32
C GLU A 20 3.07 7.55 5.20
N LEU A 21 2.28 7.34 4.15
CA LEU A 21 2.65 6.54 2.99
C LEU A 21 3.85 7.14 2.24
N ARG A 22 3.89 8.47 2.10
CA ARG A 22 5.01 9.21 1.51
C ARG A 22 6.28 9.09 2.35
N GLY A 23 6.16 9.13 3.68
CA GLY A 23 7.24 8.89 4.61
C GLY A 23 7.80 7.46 4.48
N LEU A 24 6.92 6.47 4.34
CA LEU A 24 7.31 5.09 4.07
C LEU A 24 8.04 4.96 2.73
N ALA A 25 7.50 5.55 1.66
CA ALA A 25 8.12 5.55 0.33
C ALA A 25 9.56 6.07 0.34
N ARG A 26 9.81 7.16 1.08
CA ARG A 26 11.16 7.71 1.25
C ARG A 26 12.09 6.76 2.01
N LYS A 27 11.58 6.07 3.04
CA LYS A 27 12.38 5.14 3.86
C LYS A 27 12.75 3.87 3.11
N THR A 28 11.86 3.38 2.26
CA THR A 28 12.04 2.11 1.52
C THR A 28 12.67 2.31 0.15
N ASP A 29 12.84 3.56 -0.30
CA ASP A 29 13.25 3.90 -1.66
C ASP A 29 12.36 3.24 -2.73
N LEU A 30 11.04 3.22 -2.47
CA LEU A 30 10.05 2.62 -3.37
C LEU A 30 9.00 3.65 -3.78
N PRO A 31 8.53 3.62 -5.04
CA PRO A 31 7.37 4.41 -5.44
C PRO A 31 6.14 4.05 -4.61
N MET A 32 5.32 5.04 -4.22
CA MET A 32 4.08 4.80 -3.45
C MET A 32 3.15 3.77 -4.10
N ALA A 33 3.06 3.78 -5.44
CA ALA A 33 2.26 2.80 -6.18
C ALA A 33 2.75 1.35 -6.01
N GLU A 34 4.05 1.14 -5.84
CA GLU A 34 4.63 -0.17 -5.59
C GLU A 34 4.30 -0.65 -4.18
N ILE A 35 4.43 0.24 -3.19
CA ILE A 35 4.05 -0.04 -1.80
C ILE A 35 2.57 -0.42 -1.71
N ILE A 36 1.68 0.33 -2.37
CA ILE A 36 0.25 0.02 -2.40
C ILE A 36 0.01 -1.35 -3.04
N ARG A 37 0.68 -1.67 -4.16
CA ARG A 37 0.56 -2.97 -4.82
C ARG A 37 0.98 -4.12 -3.91
N GLN A 38 2.10 -3.97 -3.20
CA GLN A 38 2.58 -4.97 -2.25
C GLN A 38 1.63 -5.14 -1.06
N ALA A 39 1.14 -4.03 -0.50
CA ALA A 39 0.18 -4.05 0.59
C ALA A 39 -1.11 -4.78 0.17
N VAL A 40 -1.71 -4.40 -0.96
CA VAL A 40 -2.92 -5.06 -1.49
C VAL A 40 -2.67 -6.55 -1.73
N ARG A 41 -1.55 -6.91 -2.36
CA ARG A 41 -1.17 -8.31 -2.58
C ARG A 41 -1.09 -9.08 -1.26
N SER A 42 -0.42 -8.53 -0.26
CA SER A 42 -0.29 -9.13 1.06
C SER A 42 -1.64 -9.34 1.76
N VAL A 43 -2.56 -8.39 1.65
CA VAL A 43 -3.93 -8.52 2.19
C VAL A 43 -4.70 -9.63 1.47
N LEU A 44 -4.60 -9.71 0.15
CA LEU A 44 -5.29 -10.73 -0.64
C LEU A 44 -4.74 -12.14 -0.35
N GLU A 45 -3.42 -12.28 -0.29
CA GLU A 45 -2.75 -13.56 0.00
C GLU A 45 -3.00 -14.05 1.42
N SER A 46 -3.16 -13.13 2.39
CA SER A 46 -3.51 -13.47 3.78
C SER A 46 -5.00 -13.78 3.99
N GLY A 47 -5.81 -13.79 2.93
CA GLY A 47 -7.26 -14.01 3.02
C GLY A 47 -7.99 -12.88 3.76
N GLY A 48 -7.53 -11.64 3.62
CA GLY A 48 -8.09 -10.46 4.27
C GLY A 48 -7.71 -10.32 5.76
N ARG A 49 -6.87 -11.20 6.31
CA ARG A 49 -6.45 -11.17 7.71
C ARG A 49 -5.21 -10.31 7.88
N VAL A 50 -5.41 -9.00 8.00
CA VAL A 50 -4.32 -8.09 8.39
C VAL A 50 -4.08 -8.22 9.89
N ARG A 51 -3.00 -8.91 10.29
CA ARG A 51 -2.48 -8.85 11.66
C ARG A 51 -1.82 -7.49 11.86
N LEU A 52 -2.61 -6.47 12.17
CA LEU A 52 -2.09 -5.21 12.67
C LEU A 52 -1.44 -5.50 14.03
N LYS A 53 -0.10 -5.48 14.09
CA LYS A 53 0.60 -5.47 15.38
C LYS A 53 0.14 -4.19 16.09
N LYS A 54 -0.49 -4.34 17.26
CA LYS A 54 -0.84 -3.20 18.10
C LYS A 54 0.44 -2.38 18.35
N PRO A 55 0.38 -1.04 18.30
CA PRO A 55 1.52 -0.24 18.76
C PRO A 55 1.80 -0.62 20.22
N CYS A 56 3.05 -0.97 20.53
CA CYS A 56 3.47 -1.09 21.92
C CYS A 56 3.32 0.29 22.55
N ALA A 57 2.53 0.33 23.63
CA ALA A 57 2.35 1.50 24.49
C ALA A 57 3.64 1.84 25.24
#